data_AF-A0A923PFP0-F1
#
_entry.id   AF-A0A923PFP0-F1
#
_cell.length_a   1.000
_cell.length_b   1.000
_cell.length_c   1.000
_cell.angle_alpha   90.00
_cell.angle_beta   90.00
_cell.angle_gamma   90.00
#
_symmetry.space_group_name_H-M   'P 1'
#
loop_
_entity.id
_entity.type
_entity.pdbx_description
1 polymer ?
#
loop_
_entity_poly.entity_id
_entity_poly.type
_entity_poly.pdbx_seq_one_letter_code
_entity_poly.pdbx_strand_id
1 'polypeptide(L)'
;MTKYFTSLLLFLFVLAGSASAQEEMTKPSTNRGSDVATAEDYQRIFKNSFNVELRALAIEALELDEKQTTAFTPIFLDYTQAKNGLMTRRTTLLDDYREEMKEDDTAEDEREETADFIENYWEIDIAEMELQKDYFDRFEDVITGEKALEFFALERMYQNRLNRTILMEKVPTIRYLVPSDYSYQWEMDQYKEWKKVNIDGKVSLDHKFTSTGLSKLLNAAEAMTQAEGIKVNNFDQRKAMVMKKADQLRDNWKSTEHADYARAAFVETASILQEIAQSDRFMSRKAWTDQLSANAKAIKPDVKLTAQADKVYNFFDTAETIVNDLVEQANKQARK
;
A
#
# COMPACT_ATOMS: atom_id res chain seq x y z
N MET A 1 -45.72 -21.26 -68.16
CA MET A 1 -45.63 -22.67 -68.60
C MET A 1 -44.70 -23.42 -67.64
N THR A 2 -45.24 -24.47 -67.01
CA THR A 2 -44.59 -25.71 -66.47
C THR A 2 -43.37 -25.57 -65.54
N LYS A 3 -43.45 -25.71 -64.20
CA LYS A 3 -43.82 -26.84 -63.30
C LYS A 3 -43.06 -28.16 -63.57
N TYR A 4 -42.36 -28.68 -62.54
CA TYR A 4 -42.32 -30.04 -61.93
C TYR A 4 -41.09 -30.04 -60.96
N PHE A 5 -41.14 -30.14 -59.62
CA PHE A 5 -41.74 -31.07 -58.63
C PHE A 5 -41.19 -32.51 -58.68
N THR A 6 -40.30 -32.86 -57.73
CA THR A 6 -40.17 -34.15 -56.98
C THR A 6 -38.93 -34.05 -56.06
N SER A 7 -39.04 -33.91 -54.73
CA SER A 7 -39.38 -34.91 -53.68
C SER A 7 -38.23 -35.85 -53.28
N LEU A 8 -37.65 -35.64 -52.08
CA LEU A 8 -37.44 -36.61 -50.98
C LEU A 8 -36.78 -35.84 -49.79
N LEU A 9 -37.43 -35.55 -48.66
CA LEU A 9 -37.69 -36.41 -47.47
C LEU A 9 -36.52 -37.36 -47.13
N LEU A 10 -36.05 -37.57 -45.90
CA LEU A 10 -36.29 -37.03 -44.54
C LEU A 10 -35.26 -37.74 -43.61
N PHE A 11 -35.03 -37.17 -42.42
CA PHE A 11 -34.38 -37.65 -41.18
C PHE A 11 -33.08 -36.91 -40.82
N LEU A 12 -33.13 -35.81 -40.04
CA LEU A 12 -33.34 -35.71 -38.58
C LEU A 12 -32.40 -36.61 -37.76
N PHE A 13 -31.31 -36.01 -37.27
CA PHE A 13 -30.91 -36.18 -35.88
C PHE A 13 -30.60 -34.82 -35.26
N VAL A 14 -31.35 -34.57 -34.18
CA VAL A 14 -31.27 -33.44 -33.26
C VAL A 14 -30.05 -33.64 -32.37
N LEU A 15 -29.23 -32.60 -32.21
CA LEU A 15 -28.60 -32.33 -30.92
C LEU A 15 -28.83 -30.87 -30.57
N ALA A 16 -29.62 -30.73 -29.50
CA ALA A 16 -30.07 -29.49 -28.91
C ALA A 16 -28.89 -28.77 -28.25
N GLY A 17 -28.61 -27.56 -28.69
CA GLY A 17 -28.06 -26.51 -27.84
C GLY A 17 -29.22 -25.63 -27.41
N SER A 18 -29.87 -25.98 -26.29
CA SER A 18 -30.85 -25.12 -25.64
C SER A 18 -30.14 -23.87 -25.14
N ALA A 19 -30.42 -22.76 -25.81
CA ALA A 19 -30.30 -21.43 -25.25
C ALA A 19 -31.26 -21.35 -24.06
N SER A 20 -30.72 -21.39 -22.85
CA SER A 20 -31.47 -21.01 -21.66
C SER A 20 -31.46 -19.49 -21.57
N ALA A 21 -32.58 -18.91 -21.96
CA ALA A 21 -33.01 -17.62 -21.46
C ALA A 21 -33.07 -17.67 -19.93
N GLN A 22 -32.33 -16.79 -19.26
CA GLN A 22 -32.60 -16.48 -17.86
C GLN A 22 -33.61 -15.34 -17.82
N GLU A 23 -34.78 -15.62 -17.26
CA GLU A 23 -35.73 -14.60 -16.79
C GLU A 23 -35.07 -13.73 -15.71
N GLU A 24 -35.17 -12.42 -15.86
CA GLU A 24 -34.99 -11.47 -14.77
C GLU A 24 -36.08 -11.69 -13.72
N MET A 25 -35.71 -12.32 -12.61
CA MET A 25 -36.47 -12.21 -11.36
C MET A 25 -35.94 -11.03 -10.55
N THR A 26 -36.56 -9.86 -10.71
CA THR A 26 -36.49 -8.81 -9.69
C THR A 26 -37.41 -9.18 -8.53
N LYS A 27 -36.84 -9.75 -7.46
CA LYS A 27 -37.37 -9.57 -6.11
C LYS A 27 -36.47 -8.57 -5.39
N PRO A 28 -37.02 -7.55 -4.73
CA PRO A 28 -36.22 -6.58 -4.01
C PRO A 28 -35.52 -7.32 -2.87
N SER A 29 -34.20 -7.46 -3.01
CA SER A 29 -33.34 -7.68 -1.85
C SER A 29 -33.54 -6.48 -0.95
N THR A 30 -34.10 -6.70 0.24
CA THR A 30 -34.06 -5.71 1.31
C THR A 30 -32.59 -5.48 1.62
N ASN A 31 -32.09 -4.38 1.08
CA ASN A 31 -30.75 -3.86 1.23
C ASN A 31 -30.54 -3.56 2.72
N ARG A 32 -29.97 -4.53 3.44
CA ARG A 32 -29.43 -4.38 4.81
C ARG A 32 -27.90 -4.32 4.77
N GLY A 33 -27.36 -3.70 3.72
CA GLY A 33 -25.93 -3.48 3.53
C GLY A 33 -25.59 -2.20 2.76
N SER A 34 -26.54 -1.29 2.56
CA SER A 34 -26.31 0.00 1.88
C SER A 34 -26.31 1.20 2.82
N ASP A 35 -25.67 1.07 3.96
CA ASP A 35 -24.85 2.19 4.43
C ASP A 35 -23.47 1.99 3.78
N VAL A 36 -23.42 2.08 2.45
CA VAL A 36 -22.15 2.24 1.74
C VAL A 36 -21.69 3.64 2.11
N ALA A 37 -20.74 3.70 3.02
CA ALA A 37 -19.97 4.89 3.33
C ALA A 37 -19.68 5.65 2.02
N THR A 38 -20.17 6.89 1.89
CA THR A 38 -19.81 7.75 0.76
C THR A 38 -18.28 7.96 0.71
N ALA A 39 -17.72 8.49 -0.38
CA ALA A 39 -16.29 8.87 -0.40
C ALA A 39 -15.93 9.78 0.80
N GLU A 40 -16.88 10.60 1.26
CA GLU A 40 -16.77 11.45 2.44
C GLU A 40 -16.75 10.63 3.74
N ASP A 41 -17.53 9.56 3.85
CA ASP A 41 -17.50 8.65 4.98
C ASP A 41 -16.19 7.86 5.05
N TYR A 42 -15.64 7.45 3.90
CA TYR A 42 -14.32 6.82 3.82
C TYR A 42 -13.22 7.79 4.24
N GLN A 43 -13.25 9.04 3.76
CA GLN A 43 -12.31 10.07 4.18
C GLN A 43 -12.43 10.37 5.68
N ARG A 44 -13.64 10.41 6.22
CA ARG A 44 -13.88 10.64 7.66
C ARG A 44 -13.39 9.48 8.52
N ILE A 45 -13.65 8.24 8.11
CA ILE A 45 -13.17 7.03 8.80
C ILE A 45 -11.64 6.97 8.74
N PHE A 46 -11.05 7.22 7.57
CA PHE A 46 -9.62 7.27 7.37
C PHE A 46 -8.96 8.38 8.21
N LYS A 47 -9.55 9.57 8.26
CA LYS A 47 -9.08 10.71 9.07
C LYS A 47 -9.13 10.41 10.56
N ASN A 48 -10.20 9.78 11.03
CA ASN A 48 -10.35 9.42 12.44
C ASN A 48 -9.41 8.27 12.85
N SER A 49 -9.27 7.24 12.02
CA SER A 49 -8.30 6.16 12.28
C SER A 49 -6.88 6.71 12.25
N PHE A 50 -6.56 7.54 11.26
CA PHE A 50 -5.26 8.18 11.12
C PHE A 50 -4.87 9.01 12.35
N ASN A 51 -5.76 9.84 12.88
CA ASN A 51 -5.47 10.68 14.04
C ASN A 51 -5.26 9.88 15.33
N VAL A 52 -6.06 8.82 15.54
CA VAL A 52 -5.91 7.92 16.70
C VAL A 52 -4.61 7.13 16.59
N GLU A 53 -4.30 6.62 15.41
CA GLU A 53 -3.06 5.88 15.12
C GLU A 53 -1.83 6.76 15.24
N LEU A 54 -1.87 7.99 14.72
CA LEU A 54 -0.75 8.94 14.80
C LEU A 54 -0.42 9.30 16.25
N ARG A 55 -1.43 9.47 17.12
CA ARG A 55 -1.19 9.71 18.55
C ARG A 55 -0.47 8.53 19.21
N ALA A 56 -0.97 7.32 19.01
CA ALA A 56 -0.38 6.11 19.58
C ALA A 56 1.05 5.92 19.07
N LEU A 57 1.25 6.10 17.77
CA LEU A 57 2.55 6.05 17.13
C LEU A 57 3.51 7.12 17.65
N ALA A 58 3.05 8.36 17.84
CA ALA A 58 3.88 9.43 18.39
C ALA A 58 4.30 9.14 19.84
N ILE A 59 3.39 8.63 20.67
CA ILE A 59 3.73 8.26 22.06
C ILE A 59 4.80 7.16 22.08
N GLU A 60 4.67 6.16 21.21
CA GLU A 60 5.63 5.05 21.09
C GLU A 60 6.97 5.53 20.50
N ALA A 61 6.94 6.21 19.35
CA ALA A 61 8.13 6.62 18.61
C ALA A 61 8.98 7.64 19.36
N LEU A 62 8.35 8.54 20.12
CA LEU A 62 9.03 9.57 20.91
C LEU A 62 9.39 9.09 22.32
N GLU A 63 9.08 7.84 22.66
CA GLU A 63 9.31 7.25 23.98
C GLU A 63 8.78 8.16 25.11
N LEU A 64 7.52 8.62 25.00
CA LEU A 64 6.93 9.51 26.00
C LEU A 64 6.62 8.75 27.29
N ASP A 65 7.10 9.25 28.42
CA ASP A 65 6.70 8.73 29.72
C ASP A 65 5.24 9.10 30.06
N GLU A 66 4.72 8.61 31.18
CA GLU A 66 3.33 8.86 31.60
C GLU A 66 3.02 10.35 31.79
N LYS A 67 3.97 11.11 32.35
CA LYS A 67 3.81 12.55 32.61
C LYS A 67 3.81 13.32 31.29
N GLN A 68 4.77 13.03 30.42
CA GLN A 68 4.87 13.59 29.07
C GLN A 68 3.62 13.27 28.25
N THR A 69 3.18 12.01 28.25
CA THR A 69 1.96 11.56 27.56
C THR A 69 0.72 12.32 28.04
N THR A 70 0.59 12.50 29.35
CA THR A 70 -0.54 13.23 29.97
C THR A 70 -0.55 14.70 29.55
N ALA A 71 0.62 15.34 29.50
CA ALA A 71 0.75 16.75 29.10
C ALA A 71 0.65 16.96 27.58
N PHE A 72 1.22 16.06 26.78
CA PHE A 72 1.21 16.07 25.32
C PHE A 72 -0.19 15.89 24.74
N THR A 73 -0.97 14.95 25.28
CA THR A 73 -2.27 14.55 24.73
C THR A 73 -3.25 15.71 24.49
N PRO A 74 -3.54 16.61 25.46
CA PRO A 74 -4.47 17.71 25.21
C PRO A 74 -3.97 18.67 24.12
N ILE A 75 -2.66 18.94 24.05
CA ILE A 75 -2.06 19.81 23.01
C ILE A 75 -2.17 19.15 21.63
N PHE A 76 -1.92 17.84 21.56
CA PHE A 76 -2.09 17.06 20.33
C PHE A 76 -3.54 17.06 19.82
N LEU A 77 -4.52 16.91 20.70
CA LEU A 77 -5.94 16.91 20.30
C LEU A 77 -6.36 18.28 19.74
N ASP A 78 -5.92 19.37 20.38
CA ASP A 78 -6.14 20.74 19.93
C ASP A 78 -5.47 21.00 18.56
N TYR A 79 -4.21 20.58 18.42
CA TYR A 79 -3.47 20.64 17.15
C TYR A 79 -4.21 19.91 16.02
N THR A 80 -4.63 18.68 16.31
CA THR A 80 -5.34 17.83 15.35
C THR A 80 -6.67 18.47 14.93
N GLN A 81 -7.40 19.08 15.87
CA GLN A 81 -8.63 19.79 15.56
C GLN A 81 -8.38 21.00 14.65
N ALA A 82 -7.37 21.82 14.95
CA ALA A 82 -7.01 22.96 14.11
C ALA A 82 -6.57 22.51 12.70
N LYS A 83 -5.71 21.49 12.63
CA LYS A 83 -5.25 20.90 11.38
C LYS A 83 -6.38 20.29 10.55
N ASN A 84 -7.38 19.70 11.20
CA ASN A 84 -8.54 19.16 10.53
C ASN A 84 -9.31 20.22 9.73
N GLY A 85 -9.29 21.49 10.16
CA GLY A 85 -9.87 22.61 9.43
C GLY A 85 -9.09 22.94 8.15
N LEU A 86 -7.76 22.95 8.22
CA LEU A 86 -6.90 23.15 7.05
C LEU A 86 -7.06 22.02 6.04
N MET A 87 -7.15 20.77 6.51
CA MET A 87 -7.40 19.61 5.65
C MET A 87 -8.75 19.71 4.93
N THR A 88 -9.81 20.16 5.61
CA THR A 88 -11.12 20.38 4.97
C THR A 88 -11.01 21.45 3.88
N ARG A 89 -10.36 22.59 4.16
CA ARG A 89 -10.12 23.63 3.15
C ARG A 89 -9.38 23.07 1.93
N ARG A 90 -8.33 22.27 2.15
CA ARG A 90 -7.55 21.63 1.09
C ARG A 90 -8.40 20.70 0.23
N THR A 91 -9.22 19.84 0.85
CA THR A 91 -10.08 18.92 0.12
C THR A 91 -11.15 19.65 -0.69
N THR A 92 -11.75 20.71 -0.14
CA THR A 92 -12.71 21.55 -0.85
C THR A 92 -12.05 22.22 -2.06
N LEU A 93 -10.89 22.85 -1.89
CA LEU A 93 -10.14 23.46 -2.99
C LEU A 93 -9.83 22.46 -4.12
N LEU A 94 -9.48 21.22 -3.78
CA LEU A 94 -9.22 20.16 -4.76
C LEU A 94 -10.49 19.66 -5.47
N ASP A 95 -11.63 19.66 -4.77
CA ASP A 95 -12.92 19.33 -5.39
C ASP A 95 -13.39 20.44 -6.32
N ASP A 96 -13.31 21.70 -5.88
CA ASP A 96 -13.67 22.88 -6.66
C ASP A 96 -12.84 22.91 -7.95
N TYR A 97 -11.50 22.86 -7.85
CA TYR A 97 -10.62 22.82 -9.02
C TYR A 97 -10.90 21.65 -9.96
N ARG A 98 -11.26 20.47 -9.42
CA ARG A 98 -11.63 19.32 -10.27
C ARG A 98 -12.94 19.58 -11.03
N GLU A 99 -13.92 20.26 -10.42
CA GLU A 99 -15.16 20.60 -11.10
C GLU A 99 -14.94 21.70 -12.15
N GLU A 100 -14.17 22.74 -11.86
CA GLU A 100 -13.80 23.79 -12.85
C GLU A 100 -13.11 23.16 -14.07
N MET A 101 -12.15 22.26 -13.87
CA MET A 101 -11.46 21.57 -14.97
C MET A 101 -12.33 20.57 -15.77
N LYS A 102 -13.61 20.39 -15.43
CA LYS A 102 -14.58 19.63 -16.24
C LYS A 102 -15.42 20.52 -17.15
N GLU A 103 -15.41 21.84 -16.94
CA GLU A 103 -16.12 22.79 -17.78
C GLU A 103 -15.49 22.84 -19.18
N ASP A 104 -16.27 23.20 -20.20
CA ASP A 104 -15.79 23.30 -21.59
C ASP A 104 -15.21 24.70 -21.83
N ASP A 105 -14.14 24.98 -21.10
CA ASP A 105 -13.50 26.28 -21.03
C ASP A 105 -12.41 26.48 -22.08
N THR A 106 -12.02 27.74 -22.29
CA THR A 106 -10.87 28.02 -23.13
C THR A 106 -9.59 27.68 -22.39
N ALA A 107 -8.52 27.38 -23.13
CA ALA A 107 -7.20 27.16 -22.55
C ALA A 107 -6.63 28.40 -21.82
N GLU A 108 -7.18 29.60 -22.03
CA GLU A 108 -6.82 30.79 -21.25
C GLU A 108 -7.46 30.69 -19.86
N ASP A 109 -8.75 30.40 -19.78
CA ASP A 109 -9.50 30.27 -18.54
C ASP A 109 -8.96 29.12 -17.69
N GLU A 110 -8.72 27.92 -18.27
CA GLU A 110 -8.11 26.79 -17.56
C GLU A 110 -6.74 27.16 -16.93
N ARG A 111 -5.96 28.04 -17.57
CA ARG A 111 -4.66 28.48 -17.05
C ARG A 111 -4.81 29.45 -15.89
N GLU A 112 -5.80 30.33 -15.94
CA GLU A 112 -6.13 31.25 -14.84
C GLU A 112 -6.63 30.45 -13.62
N GLU A 113 -7.57 29.53 -13.82
CA GLU A 113 -8.07 28.65 -12.76
C GLU A 113 -6.98 27.77 -12.15
N THR A 114 -6.06 27.26 -12.98
CA THR A 114 -4.88 26.52 -12.49
C THR A 114 -3.96 27.41 -11.63
N ALA A 115 -3.75 28.67 -12.03
CA ALA A 115 -2.90 29.59 -11.29
C ALA A 115 -3.51 29.91 -9.91
N ASP A 116 -4.81 30.22 -9.89
CA ASP A 116 -5.56 30.51 -8.67
C ASP A 116 -5.61 29.29 -7.73
N PHE A 117 -5.82 28.09 -8.29
CA PHE A 117 -5.72 26.85 -7.52
C PHE A 117 -4.34 26.69 -6.85
N ILE A 118 -3.25 26.92 -7.59
CA ILE A 118 -1.88 26.79 -7.05
C ILE A 118 -1.63 27.81 -5.94
N GLU A 119 -2.06 29.06 -6.11
CA GLU A 119 -1.92 30.11 -5.10
C GLU A 119 -2.66 29.73 -3.81
N ASN A 120 -3.95 29.40 -3.93
CA ASN A 120 -4.76 28.99 -2.78
C ASN A 120 -4.22 27.73 -2.11
N TYR A 121 -3.66 26.79 -2.88
CA TYR A 121 -3.05 25.59 -2.32
C TYR A 121 -1.81 25.94 -1.49
N TRP A 122 -0.97 26.85 -1.97
CA TRP A 122 0.20 27.34 -1.23
C TRP A 122 -0.17 28.14 0.02
N GLU A 123 -1.25 28.93 -0.01
CA GLU A 123 -1.73 29.61 1.19
C GLU A 123 -2.13 28.61 2.28
N ILE A 124 -2.72 27.47 1.92
CA ILE A 124 -3.02 26.40 2.87
C ILE A 124 -1.74 25.77 3.43
N ASP A 125 -0.72 25.55 2.60
CA ASP A 125 0.60 25.06 3.05
C ASP A 125 1.27 26.04 4.02
N ILE A 126 1.18 27.35 3.76
CA ILE A 126 1.70 28.40 4.65
C ILE A 126 0.95 28.37 5.99
N ALA A 127 -0.38 28.35 5.96
CA ALA A 127 -1.19 28.28 7.18
C ALA A 127 -0.90 27.01 7.99
N GLU A 128 -0.59 25.89 7.32
CA GLU A 128 -0.16 24.66 7.97
C GLU A 128 1.21 24.81 8.65
N MET A 129 2.17 25.46 8.00
CA MET A 129 3.48 25.74 8.61
C MET A 129 3.38 26.69 9.81
N GLU A 130 2.53 27.72 9.73
CA GLU A 130 2.25 28.62 10.84
C GLU A 130 1.64 27.88 12.02
N LEU A 131 0.66 27.01 11.76
CA LEU A 131 0.07 26.13 12.77
C LEU A 131 1.12 25.22 13.41
N GLN A 132 2.01 24.61 12.61
CA GLN A 132 3.09 23.77 13.12
C GLN A 132 4.03 24.57 14.04
N LYS A 133 4.38 25.80 13.66
CA LYS A 133 5.21 26.68 14.47
C LYS A 133 4.55 27.00 15.81
N ASP A 134 3.28 27.41 15.81
CA ASP A 134 2.55 27.77 17.04
C ASP A 134 2.45 26.58 18.02
N TYR A 135 2.27 25.37 17.48
CA TYR A 135 2.20 24.15 18.28
C TYR A 135 3.56 23.56 18.65
N PHE A 136 4.62 23.89 17.90
CA PHE A 136 5.99 23.53 18.27
C PHE A 136 6.36 24.12 19.61
N ASP A 137 6.13 25.42 19.80
CA ASP A 137 6.40 26.11 21.07
C ASP A 137 5.64 25.43 22.24
N ARG A 138 4.39 25.03 22.01
CA ARG A 138 3.57 24.34 23.02
C ARG A 138 4.04 22.92 23.30
N PHE A 139 4.53 22.20 22.28
CA PHE A 139 5.02 20.84 22.44
C PHE A 139 6.39 20.81 23.11
N GLU A 140 7.31 21.71 22.76
CA GLU A 140 8.65 21.70 23.34
C GLU A 140 8.62 21.90 24.86
N ASP A 141 7.66 22.67 25.37
CA ASP A 141 7.42 22.89 26.80
C ASP A 141 7.08 21.58 27.57
N VAL A 142 6.47 20.59 26.89
CA VAL A 142 5.96 19.37 27.54
C VAL A 142 6.73 18.10 27.18
N ILE A 143 7.34 18.04 26.00
CA ILE A 143 8.06 16.84 25.52
C ILE A 143 9.53 17.09 25.14
N THR A 144 10.05 18.32 25.32
CA THR A 144 11.35 18.81 24.81
C THR A 144 11.34 19.14 23.31
N GLY A 145 12.20 20.07 22.91
CA GLY A 145 12.30 20.52 21.51
C GLY A 145 12.75 19.42 20.53
N GLU A 146 13.59 18.47 20.97
CA GLU A 146 14.02 17.33 20.15
C GLU A 146 12.84 16.42 19.81
N LYS A 147 12.04 16.01 20.82
CA LYS A 147 10.86 15.18 20.58
C LYS A 147 9.75 15.93 19.83
N ALA A 148 9.61 17.24 20.05
CA ALA A 148 8.69 18.08 19.29
C ALA A 148 9.09 18.13 17.80
N LEU A 149 10.38 18.27 17.50
CA LEU A 149 10.90 18.23 16.13
C LEU A 149 10.65 16.86 15.48
N GLU A 150 10.94 15.77 16.19
CA GLU A 150 10.68 14.41 15.71
C GLU A 150 9.18 14.16 15.45
N PHE A 151 8.30 14.67 16.31
CA PHE A 151 6.86 14.62 16.11
C PHE A 151 6.45 15.24 14.78
N PHE A 152 6.89 16.47 14.47
CA PHE A 152 6.53 17.13 13.21
C PHE A 152 7.19 16.48 12.00
N ALA A 153 8.38 15.91 12.14
CA ALA A 153 9.01 15.13 11.07
C ALA A 153 8.19 13.87 10.75
N LEU A 154 7.79 13.11 11.78
CA LEU A 154 6.93 11.94 11.67
C LEU A 154 5.59 12.32 11.02
N GLU A 155 4.95 13.38 11.50
CA GLU A 155 3.66 13.83 11.03
C GLU A 155 3.69 14.28 9.56
N ARG A 156 4.70 15.08 9.19
CA ARG A 156 4.88 15.55 7.82
C ARG A 156 5.08 14.40 6.83
N MET A 157 5.80 13.35 7.24
CA MET A 157 5.97 12.15 6.40
C MET A 157 4.62 11.53 6.04
N TYR A 158 3.73 11.34 7.01
CA TYR A 158 2.41 10.78 6.76
C TYR A 158 1.50 11.73 5.98
N GLN A 159 1.51 13.02 6.34
CA GLN A 159 0.67 14.03 5.68
C GLN A 159 1.06 14.19 4.21
N ASN A 160 2.35 14.21 3.89
CA ASN A 160 2.81 14.25 2.51
C ASN A 160 2.28 13.06 1.69
N ARG A 161 2.26 11.85 2.27
CA ARG A 161 1.70 10.66 1.61
C ARG A 161 0.20 10.80 1.37
N LEU A 162 -0.54 11.28 2.38
CA LEU A 162 -1.99 11.49 2.28
C LEU A 162 -2.32 12.56 1.24
N ASN A 163 -1.71 13.74 1.35
CA ASN A 163 -1.92 14.87 0.44
C ASN A 163 -1.60 14.48 -1.00
N ARG A 164 -0.51 13.73 -1.22
CA ARG A 164 -0.18 13.20 -2.55
C ARG A 164 -1.25 12.25 -3.08
N THR A 165 -1.76 11.34 -2.25
CA THR A 165 -2.80 10.38 -2.66
C THR A 165 -4.07 11.11 -3.09
N ILE A 166 -4.52 12.08 -2.29
CA ILE A 166 -5.71 12.90 -2.59
C ILE A 166 -5.48 13.74 -3.86
N LEU A 167 -4.30 14.35 -3.99
CA LEU A 167 -3.95 15.15 -5.17
C LEU A 167 -3.92 14.31 -6.45
N MET A 168 -3.33 13.11 -6.41
CA MET A 168 -3.31 12.19 -7.55
C MET A 168 -4.71 11.69 -7.94
N GLU A 169 -5.59 11.50 -6.97
CA GLU A 169 -6.99 11.09 -7.20
C GLU A 169 -7.80 12.23 -7.84
N LYS A 170 -7.68 13.45 -7.31
CA LYS A 170 -8.52 14.59 -7.72
C LYS A 170 -7.95 15.38 -8.89
N VAL A 171 -6.63 15.36 -9.09
CA VAL A 171 -5.93 16.16 -10.11
C VAL A 171 -4.95 15.28 -10.91
N PRO A 172 -5.44 14.37 -11.76
CA PRO A 172 -4.60 13.39 -12.46
C PRO A 172 -3.67 14.01 -13.52
N THR A 173 -3.90 15.25 -13.93
CA THR A 173 -3.14 15.95 -14.98
C THR A 173 -1.86 16.62 -14.47
N ILE A 174 -1.76 16.92 -13.16
CA ILE A 174 -0.55 17.51 -12.57
C ILE A 174 0.53 16.42 -12.44
N ARG A 175 1.66 16.64 -13.12
CA ARG A 175 2.86 15.80 -12.95
C ARG A 175 3.43 16.01 -11.55
N TYR A 176 3.18 15.07 -10.66
CA TYR A 176 3.74 15.11 -9.30
C TYR A 176 5.14 14.49 -9.25
N LEU A 177 6.11 15.24 -8.75
CA LEU A 177 7.45 14.74 -8.46
C LEU A 177 7.47 14.19 -7.03
N VAL A 178 7.66 12.88 -6.89
CA VAL A 178 7.87 12.25 -5.59
C VAL A 178 9.33 12.45 -5.20
N PRO A 179 9.63 12.97 -4.01
CA PRO A 179 10.97 12.85 -3.47
C PRO A 179 11.31 11.36 -3.40
N SER A 180 12.33 10.92 -4.13
CA SER A 180 12.76 9.51 -4.20
C SER A 180 12.95 8.86 -2.84
N ASP A 181 13.35 9.67 -1.86
CA ASP A 181 13.89 9.20 -0.59
C ASP A 181 12.80 8.78 0.41
N TYR A 182 11.52 9.12 0.20
CA TYR A 182 10.44 8.92 1.20
C TYR A 182 9.39 7.86 0.85
N SER A 183 9.33 7.38 -0.39
CA SER A 183 8.12 6.71 -0.89
C SER A 183 7.90 5.27 -0.41
N TYR A 184 8.98 4.56 -0.01
CA TYR A 184 8.92 3.20 0.55
C TYR A 184 9.89 2.97 1.72
N GLN A 185 10.55 4.02 2.21
CA GLN A 185 11.54 3.91 3.29
C GLN A 185 10.91 3.36 4.58
N TRP A 186 9.68 3.75 4.90
CA TRP A 186 8.93 3.20 6.04
C TRP A 186 8.73 1.69 5.89
N GLU A 187 8.22 1.22 4.74
CA GLU A 187 8.01 -0.21 4.50
C GLU A 187 9.33 -0.99 4.57
N MET A 188 10.43 -0.38 4.11
CA MET A 188 11.78 -0.92 4.20
C MET A 188 12.28 -1.02 5.64
N ASP A 189 12.11 0.03 6.43
CA ASP A 189 12.52 0.05 7.83
C ASP A 189 11.69 -0.93 8.67
N GLN A 190 10.39 -1.03 8.40
CA GLN A 190 9.53 -2.05 8.99
C GLN A 190 9.99 -3.47 8.67
N TYR A 191 10.48 -3.73 7.45
CA TYR A 191 11.05 -5.02 7.08
C TYR A 191 12.40 -5.28 7.77
N LYS A 192 13.30 -4.29 7.80
CA LYS A 192 14.62 -4.37 8.46
C LYS A 192 14.49 -4.59 9.97
N GLU A 193 13.65 -3.81 10.64
CA GLU A 193 13.43 -3.92 12.08
C GLU A 193 12.75 -5.23 12.46
N TRP A 194 11.77 -5.69 11.68
CA TRP A 194 11.19 -7.02 11.87
C TRP A 194 12.29 -8.10 11.82
N LYS A 195 13.17 -8.05 10.84
CA LYS A 195 14.26 -9.01 10.69
C LYS A 195 15.23 -8.95 11.88
N LYS A 196 15.66 -7.76 12.29
CA LYS A 196 16.60 -7.52 13.40
C LYS A 196 16.08 -8.06 14.73
N VAL A 197 14.80 -7.84 15.05
CA VAL A 197 14.20 -8.24 16.33
C VAL A 197 13.93 -9.75 16.41
N ASN A 198 13.73 -10.43 15.26
CA ASN A 198 13.22 -11.79 15.24
C ASN A 198 14.21 -12.86 14.73
N ILE A 199 15.49 -12.53 14.52
CA ILE A 199 16.54 -13.53 14.29
C ILE A 199 17.05 -14.04 15.64
N ASP A 200 16.36 -15.03 16.21
CA ASP A 200 16.88 -15.88 17.29
C ASP A 200 17.44 -17.21 16.73
N GLY A 201 17.44 -17.37 15.40
CA GLY A 201 17.86 -18.58 14.70
C GLY A 201 16.83 -19.71 14.71
N LYS A 202 15.58 -19.46 15.14
CA LYS A 202 14.52 -20.46 15.22
C LYS A 202 13.25 -20.02 14.49
N VAL A 203 12.67 -20.95 13.75
CA VAL A 203 11.28 -20.82 13.26
C VAL A 203 10.38 -21.52 14.28
N SER A 204 9.58 -20.73 14.99
CA SER A 204 8.60 -21.21 15.98
C SER A 204 7.47 -22.01 15.34
N LEU A 205 6.78 -22.81 16.15
CA LEU A 205 5.62 -23.61 15.73
C LEU A 205 4.40 -22.76 15.32
N ASP A 206 4.34 -21.50 15.77
CA ASP A 206 3.27 -20.58 15.38
C ASP A 206 3.50 -19.91 14.01
N HIS A 207 4.69 -20.11 13.42
CA HIS A 207 5.11 -19.53 12.15
C HIS A 207 4.89 -18.01 12.01
N LYS A 208 4.80 -17.29 13.13
CA LYS A 208 4.58 -15.84 13.14
C LYS A 208 5.73 -15.12 12.45
N PHE A 209 6.96 -15.59 12.64
CA PHE A 209 8.15 -15.09 11.94
C PHE A 209 7.94 -15.11 10.43
N THR A 210 7.74 -16.29 9.84
CA THR A 210 7.60 -16.46 8.39
C THR A 210 6.44 -15.67 7.81
N SER A 211 5.28 -15.72 8.47
CA SER A 211 4.08 -15.00 8.02
C SER A 211 4.27 -13.47 8.04
N THR A 212 4.81 -12.93 9.14
CA THR A 212 5.08 -11.49 9.27
C THR A 212 6.14 -11.02 8.28
N GLY A 213 7.20 -11.80 8.08
CA GLY A 213 8.26 -11.50 7.12
C GLY A 213 7.75 -11.38 5.69
N LEU A 214 6.87 -12.32 5.26
CA LEU A 214 6.23 -12.26 3.94
C LEU A 214 5.38 -11.02 3.76
N SER A 215 4.59 -10.65 4.78
CA SER A 215 3.76 -9.46 4.75
C SER A 215 4.59 -8.18 4.63
N LYS A 216 5.61 -8.02 5.48
CA LYS A 216 6.50 -6.84 5.45
C LYS A 216 7.26 -6.73 4.13
N LEU A 217 7.80 -7.84 3.62
CA LEU A 217 8.52 -7.87 2.35
C LEU A 217 7.62 -7.50 1.15
N LEU A 218 6.39 -8.02 1.11
CA LEU A 218 5.45 -7.70 0.02
C LEU A 218 4.88 -6.29 0.11
N ASN A 219 4.75 -5.72 1.30
CA ASN A 219 4.40 -4.30 1.45
C ASN A 219 5.54 -3.40 0.95
N ALA A 220 6.80 -3.76 1.25
CA ALA A 220 7.96 -3.04 0.72
C ALA A 220 8.04 -3.14 -0.81
N ALA A 221 7.79 -4.33 -1.38
CA ALA A 221 7.72 -4.52 -2.82
C ALA A 221 6.60 -3.69 -3.47
N GLU A 222 5.41 -3.66 -2.87
CA GLU A 222 4.28 -2.87 -3.35
C GLU A 222 4.61 -1.37 -3.35
N ALA A 223 5.09 -0.85 -2.23
CA ALA A 223 5.46 0.56 -2.10
C ALA A 223 6.54 0.95 -3.13
N MET A 224 7.53 0.07 -3.37
CA MET A 224 8.52 0.26 -4.42
C MET A 224 7.90 0.28 -5.82
N THR A 225 6.99 -0.66 -6.15
CA THR A 225 6.34 -0.66 -7.46
C THR A 225 5.52 0.61 -7.72
N GLN A 226 4.81 1.09 -6.70
CA GLN A 226 4.00 2.31 -6.77
C GLN A 226 4.87 3.56 -6.91
N ALA A 227 5.97 3.63 -6.14
CA ALA A 227 6.89 4.75 -6.16
C ALA A 227 7.65 4.89 -7.46
N GLU A 228 8.16 3.77 -7.97
CA GLU A 228 9.05 3.73 -9.13
C GLU A 228 8.30 3.53 -10.45
N GLY A 229 6.96 3.45 -10.41
CA GLY A 229 6.11 3.23 -11.59
C GLY A 229 6.32 1.87 -12.26
N ILE A 230 6.77 0.87 -11.50
CA ILE A 230 7.12 -0.45 -12.03
C ILE A 230 5.86 -1.31 -12.15
N LYS A 231 5.63 -1.86 -13.33
CA LYS A 231 4.50 -2.76 -13.59
C LYS A 231 4.91 -4.21 -13.30
N VAL A 232 4.31 -4.81 -12.28
CA VAL A 232 4.41 -6.24 -12.00
C VAL A 232 3.09 -6.90 -12.39
N ASN A 233 3.16 -8.01 -13.12
CA ASN A 233 1.96 -8.65 -13.64
C ASN A 233 1.12 -9.22 -12.50
N ASN A 234 -0.16 -8.83 -12.44
CA ASN A 234 -1.14 -9.32 -11.47
C ASN A 234 -0.68 -9.19 -10.00
N PHE A 235 0.01 -8.10 -9.66
CA PHE A 235 0.64 -7.92 -8.34
C PHE A 235 -0.35 -8.17 -7.19
N ASP A 236 -1.52 -7.51 -7.18
CA ASP A 236 -2.50 -7.61 -6.08
C ASP A 236 -3.00 -9.05 -5.87
N GLN A 237 -3.28 -9.76 -6.95
CA GLN A 237 -3.77 -11.14 -6.92
C GLN A 237 -2.70 -12.08 -6.37
N ARG A 238 -1.45 -11.89 -6.78
CA ARG A 238 -0.30 -12.70 -6.33
C ARG A 238 0.06 -12.39 -4.88
N LYS A 239 0.05 -11.11 -4.49
CA LYS A 239 0.18 -10.68 -3.08
C LYS A 239 -0.91 -11.32 -2.21
N ALA A 240 -2.17 -11.27 -2.63
CA ALA A 240 -3.28 -11.90 -1.91
C ALA A 240 -3.10 -13.42 -1.78
N MET A 241 -2.59 -14.08 -2.83
CA MET A 241 -2.26 -15.51 -2.79
C MET A 241 -1.17 -15.81 -1.76
N VAL A 242 -0.08 -15.02 -1.75
CA VAL A 242 0.99 -15.17 -0.75
C VAL A 242 0.47 -14.92 0.66
N MET A 243 -0.33 -13.88 0.87
CA MET A 243 -0.91 -13.57 2.19
C MET A 243 -1.80 -14.70 2.68
N LYS A 244 -2.65 -15.25 1.81
CA LYS A 244 -3.45 -16.44 2.13
C LYS A 244 -2.56 -17.62 2.55
N LYS A 245 -1.46 -17.88 1.86
CA LYS A 245 -0.50 -18.93 2.25
C LYS A 245 0.18 -18.63 3.59
N ALA A 246 0.52 -17.36 3.84
CA ALA A 246 1.11 -16.91 5.09
C ALA A 246 0.15 -17.06 6.28
N ASP A 247 -1.16 -16.87 6.08
CA ASP A 247 -2.18 -17.10 7.09
C ASP A 247 -2.36 -18.59 7.38
N GLN A 248 -2.36 -19.44 6.34
CA GLN A 248 -2.43 -20.90 6.48
C GLN A 248 -1.27 -21.49 7.30
N LEU A 249 -0.12 -20.81 7.38
CA LEU A 249 0.99 -21.21 8.26
C LEU A 249 0.64 -21.09 9.75
N ARG A 250 -0.32 -20.23 10.10
CA ARG A 250 -0.68 -19.89 11.49
C ARG A 250 -1.90 -20.66 11.99
N ASP A 251 -2.75 -21.15 11.08
CA ASP A 251 -4.05 -21.75 11.42
C ASP A 251 -3.93 -23.08 12.18
N ASN A 252 -2.99 -23.95 11.79
CA ASN A 252 -2.85 -25.27 12.40
C ASN A 252 -1.38 -25.65 12.59
N TRP A 253 -0.80 -25.27 13.73
CA TRP A 253 0.59 -25.58 14.11
C TRP A 253 0.99 -27.07 14.02
N LYS A 254 0.04 -28.01 13.95
CA LYS A 254 0.29 -29.45 13.77
C LYS A 254 0.31 -29.90 12.30
N SER A 255 -0.07 -29.05 11.37
CA SER A 255 -0.13 -29.40 9.95
C SER A 255 1.25 -29.72 9.41
N THR A 256 1.35 -30.78 8.62
CA THR A 256 2.57 -31.12 7.87
C THR A 256 2.71 -30.30 6.59
N GLU A 257 1.65 -29.61 6.16
CA GLU A 257 1.60 -28.84 4.90
C GLU A 257 2.25 -27.45 5.02
N HIS A 258 2.72 -27.04 6.21
CA HIS A 258 3.33 -25.72 6.39
C HIS A 258 4.55 -25.48 5.49
N ALA A 259 5.33 -26.54 5.23
CA ALA A 259 6.45 -26.42 4.30
C ALA A 259 5.98 -26.19 2.86
N ASP A 260 4.86 -26.80 2.45
CA ASP A 260 4.25 -26.55 1.15
C ASP A 260 3.75 -25.12 1.01
N TYR A 261 3.04 -24.63 2.03
CA TYR A 261 2.53 -23.26 2.05
C TYR A 261 3.65 -22.23 2.02
N ALA A 262 4.70 -22.41 2.84
CA ALA A 262 5.85 -21.53 2.85
C ALA A 262 6.61 -21.56 1.52
N ARG A 263 6.83 -22.75 0.94
CA ARG A 263 7.48 -22.89 -0.36
C ARG A 263 6.70 -22.16 -1.46
N ALA A 264 5.39 -22.38 -1.54
CA ALA A 264 4.53 -21.72 -2.52
C ALA A 264 4.57 -20.19 -2.38
N ALA A 265 4.44 -19.69 -1.14
CA ALA A 265 4.55 -18.28 -0.82
C ALA A 265 5.92 -17.70 -1.23
N PHE A 266 7.02 -18.36 -0.88
CA PHE A 266 8.38 -17.89 -1.19
C PHE A 266 8.68 -17.90 -2.67
N VAL A 267 8.22 -18.91 -3.42
CA VAL A 267 8.42 -18.98 -4.87
C VAL A 267 7.70 -17.82 -5.55
N GLU A 268 6.47 -17.52 -5.14
CA GLU A 268 5.72 -16.39 -5.69
C GLU A 268 6.36 -15.05 -5.35
N THR A 269 6.72 -14.84 -4.08
CA THR A 269 7.43 -13.62 -3.64
C THR A 269 8.75 -13.43 -4.37
N ALA A 270 9.51 -14.51 -4.61
CA ALA A 270 10.75 -14.45 -5.40
C ALA A 270 10.48 -14.01 -6.84
N SER A 271 9.40 -14.51 -7.46
CA SER A 271 9.00 -14.10 -8.81
C SER A 271 8.60 -12.63 -8.87
N ILE A 272 7.85 -12.13 -7.89
CA ILE A 272 7.48 -10.71 -7.77
C ILE A 272 8.75 -9.84 -7.70
N LEU A 273 9.66 -10.15 -6.78
CA LEU A 273 10.91 -9.38 -6.62
C LEU A 273 11.82 -9.46 -7.85
N GLN A 274 11.81 -10.61 -8.54
CA GLN A 274 12.54 -10.77 -9.80
C GLN A 274 11.99 -9.86 -10.89
N GLU A 275 10.67 -9.76 -11.06
CA GLU A 275 10.05 -8.84 -12.02
C GLU A 275 10.39 -7.38 -11.72
N ILE A 276 10.36 -6.99 -10.44
CA ILE A 276 10.77 -5.64 -10.02
C ILE A 276 12.24 -5.39 -10.40
N ALA A 277 13.15 -6.29 -10.01
CA ALA A 277 14.58 -6.17 -10.26
C ALA A 277 14.99 -6.29 -11.74
N GLN A 278 14.09 -6.74 -12.60
CA GLN A 278 14.29 -6.83 -14.05
C GLN A 278 13.66 -5.67 -14.83
N SER A 279 12.97 -4.74 -14.16
CA SER A 279 12.47 -3.53 -14.79
C SER A 279 13.62 -2.68 -15.36
N ASP A 280 13.32 -1.94 -16.42
CA ASP A 280 14.23 -0.99 -17.07
C ASP A 280 14.74 0.12 -16.12
N ARG A 281 14.00 0.35 -15.03
CA ARG A 281 14.39 1.23 -13.93
C ARG A 281 15.70 0.81 -13.24
N PHE A 282 16.03 -0.48 -13.21
CA PHE A 282 17.16 -1.01 -12.44
C PHE A 282 18.22 -1.72 -13.29
N MET A 283 19.46 -1.63 -12.83
CA MET A 283 20.53 -2.52 -13.27
C MET A 283 20.27 -3.94 -12.76
N SER A 284 20.08 -4.86 -13.70
CA SER A 284 19.79 -6.26 -13.37
C SER A 284 20.92 -6.92 -12.56
N ARG A 285 20.55 -7.52 -11.42
CA ARG A 285 21.40 -8.38 -10.58
C ARG A 285 20.95 -9.83 -10.65
N LYS A 286 21.06 -10.45 -11.84
CA LYS A 286 20.53 -11.80 -12.09
C LYS A 286 20.99 -12.85 -11.08
N ALA A 287 22.26 -12.80 -10.63
CA ALA A 287 22.79 -13.75 -9.66
C ALA A 287 22.01 -13.79 -8.34
N TRP A 288 21.59 -12.63 -7.82
CA TRP A 288 20.84 -12.57 -6.56
C TRP A 288 19.39 -13.01 -6.73
N THR A 289 18.73 -12.63 -7.82
CA THR A 289 17.35 -13.07 -8.10
C THR A 289 17.28 -14.58 -8.38
N ASP A 290 18.29 -15.15 -9.04
CA ASP A 290 18.44 -16.61 -9.19
C ASP A 290 18.65 -17.29 -7.83
N GLN A 291 19.50 -16.72 -6.98
CA GLN A 291 19.75 -17.23 -5.62
C GLN A 291 18.48 -17.18 -4.75
N LEU A 292 17.68 -16.11 -4.84
CA LEU A 292 16.41 -16.00 -4.13
C LEU A 292 15.43 -17.09 -4.57
N SER A 293 15.30 -17.32 -5.88
CA SER A 293 14.48 -18.40 -6.44
C SER A 293 14.95 -19.78 -5.98
N ALA A 294 16.28 -19.99 -5.94
CA ALA A 294 16.87 -21.22 -5.45
C ALA A 294 16.57 -21.46 -3.96
N ASN A 295 16.72 -20.43 -3.12
CA ASN A 295 16.40 -20.50 -1.69
C ASN A 295 14.92 -20.82 -1.44
N ALA A 296 14.01 -20.19 -2.20
CA ALA A 296 12.58 -20.49 -2.14
C ALA A 296 12.29 -21.96 -2.46
N LYS A 297 12.91 -22.49 -3.53
CA LYS A 297 12.73 -23.89 -3.98
C LYS A 297 13.43 -24.91 -3.10
N ALA A 298 14.39 -24.50 -2.27
CA ALA A 298 15.12 -25.37 -1.37
C ALA A 298 14.29 -25.84 -0.16
N ILE A 299 13.16 -25.17 0.14
CA ILE A 299 12.18 -25.64 1.11
C ILE A 299 11.58 -26.96 0.62
N LYS A 300 11.75 -28.03 1.39
CA LYS A 300 11.25 -29.36 1.09
C LYS A 300 9.86 -29.57 1.69
N PRO A 301 8.84 -29.87 0.86
CA PRO A 301 7.48 -30.22 1.28
C PRO A 301 7.37 -31.25 2.40
N ASP A 302 8.20 -32.29 2.33
CA ASP A 302 8.16 -33.49 3.16
C ASP A 302 8.91 -33.32 4.49
N VAL A 303 9.46 -32.13 4.77
CA VAL A 303 10.21 -31.83 5.98
C VAL A 303 9.50 -30.70 6.73
N LYS A 304 9.31 -30.85 8.04
CA LYS A 304 8.69 -29.81 8.89
C LYS A 304 9.40 -28.47 8.68
N LEU A 305 8.63 -27.39 8.48
CA LEU A 305 9.19 -26.05 8.25
C LEU A 305 10.10 -25.59 9.41
N THR A 306 9.77 -25.94 10.66
CA THR A 306 10.60 -25.64 11.83
C THR A 306 11.97 -26.32 11.82
N ALA A 307 12.13 -27.41 11.07
CA ALA A 307 13.40 -28.10 10.86
C ALA A 307 14.20 -27.54 9.66
N GLN A 308 13.65 -26.54 8.96
CA GLN A 308 14.24 -25.89 7.78
C GLN A 308 14.44 -24.38 8.03
N ALA A 309 14.68 -23.99 9.29
CA ALA A 309 14.82 -22.60 9.68
C ALA A 309 15.93 -21.89 8.89
N ASP A 310 17.07 -22.56 8.65
CA ASP A 310 18.17 -22.05 7.83
C ASP A 310 17.71 -21.64 6.42
N LYS A 311 16.83 -22.42 5.78
CA LYS A 311 16.29 -22.12 4.46
C LYS A 311 15.38 -20.90 4.48
N VAL A 312 14.57 -20.77 5.53
CA VAL A 312 13.72 -19.60 5.76
C VAL A 312 14.55 -18.33 5.93
N TYR A 313 15.61 -18.37 6.75
CA TYR A 313 16.50 -17.22 6.94
C TYR A 313 17.25 -16.85 5.66
N ASN A 314 17.84 -17.84 4.97
CA ASN A 314 18.54 -17.60 3.70
C ASN A 314 17.64 -16.92 2.66
N PHE A 315 16.36 -17.27 2.61
CA PHE A 315 15.39 -16.59 1.75
C PHE A 315 15.26 -15.10 2.11
N PHE A 316 14.96 -14.77 3.37
CA PHE A 316 14.79 -13.38 3.80
C PHE A 316 16.10 -12.56 3.74
N ASP A 317 17.25 -13.17 4.00
CA ASP A 317 18.57 -12.54 3.85
C ASP A 317 18.84 -12.13 2.39
N THR A 318 18.54 -13.04 1.47
CA THR A 318 18.71 -12.77 0.04
C THR A 318 17.69 -11.74 -0.44
N ALA A 319 16.45 -11.82 0.03
CA ALA A 319 15.41 -10.84 -0.28
C ALA A 319 15.80 -9.44 0.21
N GLU A 320 16.30 -9.32 1.45
CA GLU A 320 16.78 -8.04 1.98
C GLU A 320 17.92 -7.46 1.13
N THR A 321 18.89 -8.31 0.76
CA THR A 321 20.01 -7.88 -0.09
C THR A 321 19.51 -7.29 -1.41
N ILE A 322 18.55 -7.96 -2.05
CA ILE A 322 17.94 -7.50 -3.30
C ILE A 322 17.24 -6.17 -3.07
N VAL A 323 16.31 -6.09 -2.11
CA VAL A 323 15.50 -4.87 -1.94
C VAL A 323 16.38 -3.69 -1.55
N ASN A 324 17.40 -3.87 -0.68
CA ASN A 324 18.36 -2.81 -0.35
C ASN A 324 19.15 -2.29 -1.57
N ASP A 325 19.61 -3.17 -2.46
CA ASP A 325 20.28 -2.75 -3.70
C ASP A 325 19.31 -2.00 -4.63
N LEU A 326 18.05 -2.43 -4.75
CA LEU A 326 17.04 -1.71 -5.55
C LEU A 326 16.81 -0.29 -5.00
N VAL A 327 16.68 -0.14 -3.68
CA VAL A 327 16.59 1.17 -3.02
C VAL A 327 17.84 2.02 -3.29
N GLU A 328 19.03 1.44 -3.14
CA GLU A 328 20.29 2.16 -3.39
C GLU A 328 20.36 2.65 -4.85
N GLN A 329 19.93 1.82 -5.80
CA GLN A 329 19.87 2.18 -7.22
C GLN A 329 18.87 3.31 -7.49
N ALA A 330 17.66 3.22 -6.92
CA ALA A 330 16.63 4.26 -7.04
C ALA A 330 17.13 5.62 -6.53
N ASN A 331 17.72 5.64 -5.32
CA ASN A 331 18.25 6.85 -4.70
C ASN A 331 19.45 7.43 -5.46
N LYS A 332 20.32 6.59 -6.03
CA LYS A 332 21.45 7.06 -6.87
C LYS A 332 20.98 7.73 -8.15
N GLN A 333 19.90 7.24 -8.76
CA GLN A 333 19.37 7.82 -10.00
C GLN A 333 18.67 9.15 -9.74
N ALA A 334 18.00 9.32 -8.60
CA ALA A 334 17.34 10.58 -8.25
C ALA A 334 18.29 11.75 -7.97
N ARG A 335 19.56 11.46 -7.70
CA ARG A 335 20.61 12.47 -7.46
C ARG A 335 21.31 12.94 -8.75
N LYS A 336 21.01 12.32 -9.88
CA LYS A 336 21.54 12.72 -11.20
C LYS A 336 20.52 13.61 -11.89
#